data_AF-A0A534B2G5-F1
#
_entry.id   AF-A0A534B2G5-F1
#
_cell.length_a   1.000
_cell.length_b   1.000
_cell.length_c   1.000
_cell.angle_alpha   90.00
_cell.angle_beta   90.00
_cell.angle_gamma   90.00
#
_symmetry.space_group_name_H-M   'P 1'
#
loop_
_entity.id
_entity.type
_entity.pdbx_description
1 polymer ?
#
loop_
_entity_poly.entity_id
_entity_poly.type
_entity_poly.pdbx_seq_one_letter_code
_entity_poly.pdbx_strand_id
1 'polypeptide(L)'
;MQATGKPRTHIPTTQACDACHGTLAWKPAKVDHATFTAGCASCHNNLAATGLPTSHMGTRIDCGTCHSYPDWGVLRFRHVSAAYPGNHRVALSCTSCHSSNTDQIPWRSPANAGSCAGCHAADFKPAAHPKTVKGQHYTANELANCSGACHVYSDSTQSVITRSLPGPYHRVSDAAFKH
;
A
#
# COMPACT_ATOMS: atom_id res chain seq x y z
N MET A 1 50.98 18.56 -2.62
CA MET A 1 49.82 18.24 -1.77
C MET A 1 49.09 17.08 -2.42
N GLN A 2 48.81 15.99 -1.70
CA GLN A 2 47.98 14.90 -2.21
C GLN A 2 46.51 15.23 -1.97
N ALA A 3 45.66 15.03 -2.98
CA ALA A 3 44.22 15.11 -2.78
C ALA A 3 43.80 13.96 -1.86
N THR A 4 43.17 14.29 -0.73
CA THR A 4 42.56 13.27 0.13
C THR A 4 41.46 12.57 -0.68
N GLY A 5 41.51 11.24 -0.75
CA GLY A 5 40.51 10.46 -1.49
C GLY A 5 39.09 10.66 -0.94
N LYS A 6 38.09 10.21 -1.70
CA LYS A 6 36.67 10.26 -1.31
C LYS A 6 36.45 9.38 -0.06
N PRO A 7 35.94 9.90 1.07
CA PRO A 7 35.63 9.08 2.23
C PRO A 7 34.44 8.14 1.93
N ARG A 8 34.24 7.13 2.78
CA ARG A 8 33.13 6.16 2.64
C ARG A 8 31.73 6.80 2.63
N THR A 9 31.59 7.98 3.23
CA THR A 9 30.35 8.78 3.28
C THR A 9 30.18 9.71 2.07
N HIS A 10 31.10 9.70 1.10
CA HIS A 10 30.98 10.53 -0.09
C HIS A 10 29.89 9.98 -1.02
N ILE A 11 29.12 10.88 -1.67
CA ILE A 11 28.16 10.50 -2.71
C ILE A 11 28.89 9.75 -3.84
N PRO A 12 28.49 8.52 -4.21
CA PRO A 12 29.14 7.82 -5.31
C PRO A 12 29.06 8.64 -6.61
N THR A 13 30.21 9.06 -7.14
CA THR A 13 30.30 9.87 -8.36
C THR A 13 31.63 9.67 -9.05
N THR A 14 31.62 9.72 -10.38
CA THR A 14 32.80 9.75 -11.24
C THR A 14 33.13 11.16 -11.74
N GLN A 15 32.32 12.17 -11.37
CA GLN A 15 32.54 13.56 -11.77
C GLN A 15 33.83 14.12 -11.13
N ALA A 16 34.37 15.16 -11.78
CA ALA A 16 35.48 15.94 -11.26
C ALA A 16 35.09 16.67 -9.98
N CYS A 17 36.06 16.96 -9.10
CA CYS A 17 35.80 17.50 -7.76
C CYS A 17 35.12 18.86 -7.79
N ASP A 18 35.45 19.68 -8.78
CA ASP A 18 34.95 21.03 -9.01
C ASP A 18 33.48 21.09 -9.44
N ALA A 19 32.90 19.96 -9.88
CA ALA A 19 31.46 19.85 -10.12
C ALA A 19 30.64 20.07 -8.84
N CYS A 20 31.19 19.71 -7.68
CA CYS A 20 30.50 19.80 -6.38
C CYS A 20 31.20 20.72 -5.39
N HIS A 21 32.53 20.86 -5.45
CA HIS A 21 33.34 21.59 -4.48
C HIS A 21 33.86 22.89 -5.06
N GLY A 22 33.72 23.98 -4.30
CA GLY A 22 34.39 25.24 -4.61
C GLY A 22 35.86 25.21 -4.17
N THR A 23 36.70 25.95 -4.89
CA THR A 23 38.11 26.15 -4.49
C THR A 23 38.26 27.09 -3.29
N LEU A 24 37.30 28.00 -3.09
CA LEU A 24 37.25 28.92 -1.94
C LEU A 24 36.54 28.32 -0.72
N ALA A 25 35.60 27.39 -0.94
CA ALA A 25 34.87 26.70 0.11
C ALA A 25 34.58 25.26 -0.31
N TRP A 26 35.29 24.31 0.33
CA TRP A 26 35.13 22.88 0.03
C TRP A 26 33.82 22.30 0.58
N LYS A 27 33.26 22.87 1.65
CA LYS A 27 31.98 22.47 2.25
C LYS A 27 31.08 23.69 2.48
N PRO A 28 29.75 23.54 2.33
CA PRO A 28 29.05 22.36 1.81
C PRO A 28 29.29 22.17 0.31
N ALA A 29 29.26 20.93 -0.15
CA ALA A 29 29.27 20.63 -1.58
C ALA A 29 27.92 21.02 -2.20
N LYS A 30 27.91 21.48 -3.44
CA LYS A 30 26.70 21.69 -4.22
C LYS A 30 26.33 20.41 -4.95
N VAL A 31 25.05 20.06 -4.93
CA VAL A 31 24.52 18.87 -5.60
C VAL A 31 23.29 19.29 -6.41
N ASP A 32 23.33 19.04 -7.71
CA ASP A 32 22.18 19.25 -8.60
C ASP A 32 21.42 17.93 -8.80
N HIS A 33 20.23 17.82 -8.20
CA HIS A 33 19.39 16.63 -8.26
C HIS A 33 18.94 16.31 -9.70
N ALA A 34 18.91 17.29 -10.60
CA ALA A 34 18.52 17.07 -12.01
C ALA A 34 19.52 16.19 -12.78
N THR A 35 20.74 16.02 -12.25
CA THR A 35 21.79 15.23 -12.90
C THR A 35 21.75 13.74 -12.53
N PHE A 36 20.87 13.34 -11.59
CA PHE A 36 20.80 11.97 -11.10
C PHE A 36 19.63 11.20 -11.72
N THR A 37 19.91 9.99 -12.17
CA THR A 37 18.91 9.01 -12.61
C THR A 37 18.72 7.86 -11.61
N ALA A 38 19.56 7.80 -10.57
CA ALA A 38 19.44 6.81 -9.51
C ALA A 38 18.26 7.13 -8.57
N GLY A 39 17.61 6.10 -8.03
CA GLY A 39 16.52 6.28 -7.07
C GLY A 39 17.00 6.95 -5.77
N CYS A 40 16.15 7.76 -5.14
CA CYS A 40 16.54 8.64 -4.03
C CYS A 40 17.26 7.90 -2.89
N ALA A 41 16.80 6.68 -2.57
CA ALA A 41 17.33 5.85 -1.49
C ALA A 41 18.79 5.36 -1.72
N SER A 42 19.33 5.43 -2.94
CA SER A 42 20.73 5.06 -3.18
C SER A 42 21.71 6.01 -2.49
N CYS A 43 21.31 7.26 -2.29
CA CYS A 43 22.09 8.29 -1.61
C CYS A 43 21.50 8.66 -0.25
N HIS A 44 20.17 8.77 -0.14
CA HIS A 44 19.46 9.08 1.10
C HIS A 44 19.31 7.84 1.99
N ASN A 45 20.44 7.35 2.49
CA ASN A 45 20.57 6.08 3.21
C ASN A 45 21.19 6.22 4.62
N ASN A 46 21.22 7.45 5.16
CA ASN A 46 21.89 7.79 6.42
C ASN A 46 23.42 7.61 6.42
N LEU A 47 24.03 7.34 5.27
CA LEU A 47 25.49 7.29 5.10
C LEU A 47 26.00 8.42 4.21
N ALA A 48 25.48 8.51 2.98
CA ALA A 48 25.91 9.53 2.01
C ALA A 48 25.08 10.81 2.09
N ALA A 49 23.78 10.67 2.36
CA ALA A 49 22.85 11.75 2.65
C ALA A 49 21.84 11.31 3.70
N THR A 50 21.20 12.30 4.35
CA THR A 50 20.12 12.07 5.32
C THR A 50 19.04 11.21 4.69
N GLY A 51 18.68 10.10 5.34
CA GLY A 51 17.61 9.22 4.88
C GLY A 51 16.22 9.74 5.25
N LEU A 52 15.26 8.81 5.26
CA LEU A 52 13.89 9.08 5.69
C LEU A 52 13.87 9.55 7.17
N PRO A 53 13.12 10.62 7.51
CA PRO A 53 12.95 11.02 8.90
C PRO A 53 12.13 9.97 9.67
N THR A 54 12.26 9.95 10.99
CA THR A 54 11.57 8.98 11.86
C THR A 54 10.04 9.06 11.80
N SER A 55 9.50 10.22 11.41
CA SER A 55 8.05 10.44 11.21
C SER A 55 7.54 9.94 9.85
N HIS A 56 8.42 9.56 8.93
CA HIS A 56 8.04 9.04 7.63
C HIS A 56 7.68 7.55 7.71
N MET A 57 6.76 7.09 6.86
CA MET A 57 6.46 5.65 6.76
C MET A 57 7.68 4.87 6.23
N GLY A 58 7.99 3.71 6.80
CA GLY A 58 9.05 2.86 6.26
C GLY A 58 8.65 2.32 4.89
N THR A 59 9.42 2.60 3.84
CA THR A 59 9.06 2.18 2.48
C THR A 59 10.28 1.71 1.68
N ARG A 60 10.05 0.73 0.81
CA ARG A 60 10.99 0.29 -0.23
C ARG A 60 10.56 0.77 -1.62
N ILE A 61 9.38 1.37 -1.73
CA ILE A 61 8.86 1.97 -2.95
C ILE A 61 9.69 3.23 -3.26
N ASP A 62 9.93 3.48 -4.54
CA ASP A 62 10.61 4.68 -4.99
C ASP A 62 9.87 5.95 -4.53
N CYS A 63 10.61 6.92 -4.01
CA CYS A 63 10.06 8.14 -3.41
C CYS A 63 9.19 8.94 -4.38
N GLY A 64 9.53 8.93 -5.68
CA GLY A 64 8.78 9.62 -6.74
C GLY A 64 7.38 9.05 -6.99
N THR A 65 7.08 7.86 -6.46
CA THR A 65 5.73 7.27 -6.49
C THR A 65 4.77 8.03 -5.58
N CYS A 66 5.29 8.65 -4.51
CA CYS A 66 4.51 9.35 -3.50
C CYS A 66 4.69 10.88 -3.61
N HIS A 67 5.93 11.33 -3.79
CA HIS A 67 6.32 12.73 -3.75
C HIS A 67 6.70 13.23 -5.13
N SER A 68 6.66 14.55 -5.32
CA SER A 68 7.15 15.21 -6.52
C SER A 68 8.28 16.15 -6.14
N TYR A 69 9.54 15.74 -6.32
CA TYR A 69 10.67 16.64 -6.08
C TYR A 69 10.59 17.87 -7.01
N PRO A 70 10.84 19.11 -6.52
CA PRO A 70 11.31 19.48 -5.18
C PRO A 70 10.20 19.67 -4.12
N ASP A 71 8.94 19.54 -4.50
CA ASP A 71 7.78 19.67 -3.62
C ASP A 71 7.45 18.36 -2.87
N TRP A 72 8.11 18.18 -1.74
CA TRP A 72 7.87 17.04 -0.86
C TRP A 72 6.57 17.13 -0.06
N GLY A 73 5.93 18.30 0.01
CA GLY A 73 4.73 18.52 0.81
C GLY A 73 3.45 17.94 0.18
N VAL A 74 3.43 17.82 -1.15
CA VAL A 74 2.30 17.25 -1.89
C VAL A 74 2.49 15.75 -2.06
N LEU A 75 1.60 14.97 -1.46
CA LEU A 75 1.49 13.53 -1.70
C LEU A 75 0.58 13.28 -2.92
N ARG A 76 1.15 12.80 -4.03
CA ARG A 76 0.39 12.42 -5.24
C ARG A 76 0.35 10.91 -5.41
N PHE A 77 -0.10 10.21 -4.37
CA PHE A 77 -0.19 8.76 -4.37
C PHE A 77 -1.61 8.28 -4.62
N ARG A 78 -1.77 7.35 -5.56
CA ARG A 78 -3.00 6.59 -5.76
C ARG A 78 -2.68 5.10 -5.68
N HIS A 79 -3.44 4.37 -4.88
CA HIS A 79 -3.41 2.92 -4.93
C HIS A 79 -3.91 2.44 -6.29
N VAL A 80 -3.02 1.86 -7.10
CA VAL A 80 -3.32 1.32 -8.43
C VAL A 80 -3.21 -0.21 -8.48
N SER A 81 -2.83 -0.86 -7.37
CA SER A 81 -2.72 -2.31 -7.30
C SER A 81 -4.10 -2.96 -7.26
N ALA A 82 -4.22 -4.14 -7.87
CA ALA A 82 -5.44 -4.96 -7.77
C ALA A 82 -5.72 -5.42 -6.32
N ALA A 83 -4.73 -5.35 -5.43
CA ALA A 83 -4.85 -5.68 -4.02
C ALA A 83 -5.46 -4.56 -3.17
N TYR A 84 -5.74 -3.38 -3.74
CA TYR A 84 -6.49 -2.33 -3.05
C TYR A 84 -7.99 -2.59 -3.22
N PRO A 85 -8.75 -2.91 -2.15
CA PRO A 85 -10.13 -3.40 -2.23
C PRO A 85 -11.17 -2.31 -2.59
N GLY A 86 -10.78 -1.30 -3.36
CA GLY A 86 -11.64 -0.21 -3.79
C GLY A 86 -11.81 0.89 -2.74
N ASN A 87 -12.76 1.79 -3.02
CA ASN A 87 -12.97 2.99 -2.21
C ASN A 87 -13.63 2.64 -0.88
N HIS A 88 -13.04 3.14 0.21
CA HIS A 88 -13.69 3.13 1.52
C HIS A 88 -14.65 4.33 1.62
N ARG A 89 -15.79 4.17 2.30
CA ARG A 89 -16.79 5.24 2.48
C ARG A 89 -16.36 6.35 3.46
N VAL A 90 -15.18 6.21 4.06
CA VAL A 90 -14.59 7.15 5.01
C VAL A 90 -13.24 7.61 4.51
N ALA A 91 -12.84 8.83 4.88
CA ALA A 91 -11.50 9.33 4.62
C ALA A 91 -10.50 8.63 5.55
N LEU A 92 -9.83 7.61 5.02
CA LEU A 92 -8.80 6.88 5.77
C LEU A 92 -7.43 7.55 5.64
N SER A 93 -6.70 7.60 6.74
CA SER A 93 -5.25 7.85 6.72
C SER A 93 -4.50 6.60 6.23
N CYS A 94 -3.26 6.76 5.76
CA CYS A 94 -2.40 5.64 5.38
C CYS A 94 -2.27 4.61 6.52
N THR A 95 -2.11 5.09 7.76
CA THR A 95 -1.94 4.27 8.97
C THR A 95 -3.18 3.46 9.33
N SER A 96 -4.34 3.76 8.74
CA SER A 96 -5.55 2.96 8.91
C SER A 96 -5.39 1.54 8.35
N CYS A 97 -4.60 1.40 7.28
CA CYS A 97 -4.27 0.10 6.68
C CYS A 97 -2.82 -0.30 7.00
N HIS A 98 -1.90 0.66 6.93
CA HIS A 98 -0.47 0.49 7.21
C HIS A 98 -0.18 0.68 8.71
N SER A 99 -0.79 -0.14 9.56
CA SER A 99 -0.75 0.06 11.02
C SER A 99 0.64 -0.09 11.65
N SER A 100 1.58 -0.74 10.96
CA SER A 100 3.00 -0.80 11.34
C SER A 100 3.82 0.41 10.87
N ASN A 101 3.18 1.43 10.28
CA ASN A 101 3.83 2.57 9.64
C ASN A 101 4.86 2.16 8.57
N THR A 102 4.56 1.11 7.81
CA THR A 102 5.38 0.62 6.69
C THR A 102 4.55 0.48 5.41
N ASP A 103 5.20 0.37 4.25
CA ASP A 103 4.57 0.07 2.96
C ASP A 103 3.92 -1.32 2.89
N GLN A 104 4.13 -2.16 3.91
CA GLN A 104 3.48 -3.45 4.08
C GLN A 104 2.19 -3.30 4.89
N ILE A 105 1.19 -4.12 4.55
CA ILE A 105 -0.07 -4.19 5.29
C ILE A 105 -0.05 -5.44 6.16
N PRO A 106 -0.15 -5.31 7.49
CA PRO A 106 -0.37 -6.45 8.38
C PRO A 106 -1.85 -6.86 8.32
N TRP A 107 -2.22 -7.63 7.30
CA TRP A 107 -3.60 -8.11 7.14
C TRP A 107 -4.05 -8.94 8.35
N ARG A 108 -5.24 -8.63 8.88
CA ARG A 108 -5.84 -9.38 10.00
C ARG A 108 -6.15 -10.83 9.59
N SER A 109 -6.57 -11.02 8.33
CA SER A 109 -6.74 -12.33 7.71
C SER A 109 -5.78 -12.47 6.52
N PRO A 110 -4.58 -13.05 6.71
CA PRO A 110 -3.60 -13.23 5.64
C PRO A 110 -4.13 -14.08 4.47
N ALA A 111 -4.99 -15.06 4.75
CA ALA A 111 -5.64 -15.88 3.73
C ALA A 111 -6.52 -15.08 2.77
N ASN A 112 -6.98 -13.90 3.19
CA ASN A 112 -7.85 -13.00 2.44
C ASN A 112 -7.16 -11.68 2.08
N ALA A 113 -5.83 -11.64 2.09
CA ALA A 113 -5.06 -10.44 1.78
C ALA A 113 -5.49 -9.82 0.43
N GLY A 114 -5.71 -8.50 0.42
CA GLY A 114 -6.13 -7.76 -0.78
C GLY A 114 -7.63 -7.83 -1.11
N SER A 115 -8.43 -8.46 -0.25
CA SER A 115 -9.90 -8.48 -0.35
C SER A 115 -10.54 -7.74 0.82
N CYS A 116 -11.87 -7.53 0.77
CA CYS A 116 -12.62 -6.95 1.89
C CYS A 116 -12.46 -7.79 3.17
N ALA A 117 -12.50 -9.12 3.04
CA ALA A 117 -12.33 -10.07 4.15
C ALA A 117 -10.93 -10.04 4.77
N GLY A 118 -9.91 -9.49 4.08
CA GLY A 118 -8.57 -9.29 4.65
C GLY A 118 -8.59 -8.50 5.96
N CYS A 119 -9.56 -7.59 6.10
CA CYS A 119 -9.82 -6.83 7.33
C CYS A 119 -11.15 -7.21 8.00
N HIS A 120 -12.20 -7.46 7.21
CA HIS A 120 -13.58 -7.62 7.69
C HIS A 120 -14.06 -9.07 7.85
N ALA A 121 -13.17 -10.07 7.78
CA ALA A 121 -13.56 -11.48 7.96
C ALA A 121 -14.25 -11.74 9.31
N ALA A 122 -13.89 -11.00 10.37
CA ALA A 122 -14.51 -11.12 11.68
C ALA A 122 -15.94 -10.54 11.75
N ASP A 123 -16.27 -9.60 10.86
CA ASP A 123 -17.59 -8.97 10.76
C ASP A 123 -18.57 -9.84 9.97
N PHE A 124 -18.06 -10.85 9.26
CA PHE A 124 -18.87 -11.74 8.44
C PHE A 124 -19.81 -12.58 9.30
N LYS A 125 -21.10 -12.58 8.95
CA LYS A 125 -22.16 -13.33 9.63
C LYS A 125 -22.59 -14.53 8.78
N PRO A 126 -22.11 -15.77 9.05
CA PRO A 126 -22.44 -16.93 8.22
C PRO A 126 -23.95 -17.19 8.15
N ALA A 127 -24.67 -17.01 9.26
CA ALA A 127 -26.12 -17.22 9.32
C ALA A 127 -26.92 -16.32 8.35
N ALA A 128 -26.38 -15.15 7.99
CA ALA A 128 -26.99 -14.26 7.00
C ALA A 128 -26.71 -14.68 5.55
N HIS A 129 -25.85 -15.68 5.33
CA HIS A 129 -25.37 -16.12 4.02
C HIS A 129 -25.55 -17.64 3.83
N PRO A 130 -26.80 -18.14 3.74
CA PRO A 130 -27.06 -19.55 3.49
C PRO A 130 -26.60 -19.94 2.08
N LYS A 131 -25.92 -21.08 1.98
CA LYS A 131 -25.46 -21.70 0.73
C LYS A 131 -26.45 -22.75 0.26
N THR A 132 -26.98 -23.56 1.17
CA THR A 132 -27.95 -24.61 0.83
C THR A 132 -29.14 -24.62 1.77
N VAL A 133 -30.26 -25.19 1.30
CA VAL A 133 -31.45 -25.39 2.14
C VAL A 133 -31.22 -26.40 3.28
N LYS A 134 -30.14 -27.18 3.21
CA LYS A 134 -29.72 -28.15 4.25
C LYS A 134 -28.90 -27.50 5.38
N GLY A 135 -28.87 -26.17 5.46
CA GLY A 135 -28.23 -25.43 6.55
C GLY A 135 -26.72 -25.19 6.38
N GLN A 136 -26.16 -25.43 5.19
CA GLN A 136 -24.79 -24.98 4.90
C GLN A 136 -24.79 -23.48 4.62
N HIS A 137 -23.75 -22.79 5.09
CA HIS A 137 -23.55 -21.35 4.92
C HIS A 137 -22.24 -21.09 4.19
N TYR A 138 -22.16 -19.97 3.48
CA TYR A 138 -20.90 -19.49 2.93
C TYR A 138 -19.96 -19.05 4.06
N THR A 139 -18.66 -19.14 3.79
CA THR A 139 -17.60 -18.60 4.64
C THR A 139 -17.16 -17.21 4.16
N ALA A 140 -16.50 -16.46 5.05
CA ALA A 140 -15.89 -15.18 4.69
C ALA A 140 -14.85 -15.32 3.55
N ASN A 141 -14.19 -16.47 3.44
CA ASN A 141 -13.21 -16.74 2.39
C ASN A 141 -13.88 -17.00 1.02
N GLU A 142 -15.00 -17.73 1.00
CA GLU A 142 -15.77 -17.94 -0.24
C GLU A 142 -16.40 -16.65 -0.76
N LEU A 143 -16.71 -15.70 0.14
CA LEU A 143 -17.28 -14.39 -0.17
C LEU A 143 -16.31 -13.26 0.20
N ALA A 144 -15.02 -13.43 -0.09
CA ALA A 144 -13.95 -12.53 0.37
C ALA A 144 -14.10 -11.06 -0.05
N ASN A 145 -14.70 -10.80 -1.22
CA ASN A 145 -14.97 -9.44 -1.71
C ASN A 145 -16.39 -8.97 -1.42
N CYS A 146 -17.07 -9.63 -0.49
CA CYS A 146 -18.44 -9.32 -0.09
C CYS A 146 -19.43 -9.31 -1.27
N SER A 147 -19.14 -9.98 -2.39
CA SER A 147 -19.95 -9.99 -3.62
C SER A 147 -21.35 -10.60 -3.47
N GLY A 148 -21.74 -10.99 -2.25
CA GLY A 148 -23.02 -11.58 -1.91
C GLY A 148 -23.14 -13.03 -2.38
N ALA A 149 -24.01 -13.78 -1.70
CA ALA A 149 -24.53 -15.05 -2.18
C ALA A 149 -25.86 -14.79 -2.88
N CYS A 150 -25.89 -14.76 -4.21
CA CYS A 150 -27.13 -14.47 -4.94
C CYS A 150 -28.16 -15.59 -4.87
N HIS A 151 -27.73 -16.83 -4.59
CA HIS A 151 -28.56 -18.03 -4.67
C HIS A 151 -28.35 -18.96 -3.47
N VAL A 152 -29.43 -19.63 -3.07
CA VAL A 152 -29.44 -20.78 -2.16
C VAL A 152 -29.79 -22.02 -2.97
N TYR A 153 -28.97 -23.06 -2.84
CA TYR A 153 -29.07 -24.28 -3.62
C TYR A 153 -29.74 -25.42 -2.84
N SER A 154 -30.21 -26.45 -3.56
CA SER A 154 -30.76 -27.67 -2.96
C SER A 154 -29.75 -28.43 -2.10
N ASP A 155 -28.49 -28.42 -2.54
CA ASP A 155 -27.38 -29.15 -1.93
C ASP A 155 -26.03 -28.55 -2.36
N SER A 156 -24.94 -29.20 -1.94
CA SER A 156 -23.57 -28.75 -2.16
C SER A 156 -23.10 -28.83 -3.62
N THR A 157 -23.83 -29.51 -4.51
CA THR A 157 -23.49 -29.57 -5.96
C THR A 157 -23.74 -28.24 -6.66
N GLN A 158 -24.56 -27.36 -6.06
CA GLN A 158 -24.92 -26.04 -6.59
C GLN A 158 -25.50 -26.08 -8.01
N SER A 159 -26.15 -27.20 -8.38
CA SER A 159 -26.74 -27.39 -9.70
C SER A 159 -28.19 -26.87 -9.81
N VAL A 160 -28.91 -26.84 -8.69
CA VAL A 160 -30.32 -26.41 -8.62
C VAL A 160 -30.47 -25.27 -7.63
N ILE A 161 -30.92 -24.11 -8.13
CA ILE A 161 -31.25 -22.94 -7.32
C ILE A 161 -32.67 -23.13 -6.75
N THR A 162 -32.79 -23.11 -5.42
CA THR A 162 -34.09 -23.20 -4.73
C THR A 162 -34.66 -21.82 -4.42
N ARG A 163 -33.78 -20.85 -4.15
CA ARG A 163 -34.15 -19.50 -3.75
C ARG A 163 -33.08 -18.52 -4.22
N SER A 164 -33.50 -17.43 -4.85
CA SER A 164 -32.64 -16.24 -5.00
C SER A 164 -32.68 -15.42 -3.72
N LEU A 165 -31.56 -14.79 -3.37
CA LEU A 165 -31.46 -13.83 -2.27
C LEU A 165 -31.39 -12.41 -2.87
N PRO A 166 -32.53 -11.82 -3.27
CA PRO A 166 -32.56 -10.45 -3.75
C PRO A 166 -32.33 -9.53 -2.55
N GLY A 167 -31.16 -8.88 -2.52
CA GLY A 167 -30.85 -7.89 -1.51
C GLY A 167 -29.69 -7.02 -1.96
N PRO A 168 -29.71 -5.71 -1.67
CA PRO A 168 -28.57 -4.84 -1.96
C PRO A 168 -27.43 -5.07 -0.95
N TYR A 169 -27.75 -5.73 0.17
CA TYR A 169 -26.85 -6.03 1.27
C TYR A 169 -25.54 -6.65 0.78
N HIS A 170 -24.46 -5.93 1.07
CA HIS A 170 -23.06 -6.30 0.83
C HIS A 170 -22.51 -6.06 -0.58
N ARG A 171 -23.27 -5.51 -1.54
CA ARG A 171 -22.58 -4.96 -2.73
C ARG A 171 -21.65 -3.84 -2.27
N VAL A 172 -20.37 -3.90 -2.62
CA VAL A 172 -19.40 -2.83 -2.31
C VAL A 172 -19.84 -1.44 -2.81
N SER A 173 -20.76 -1.40 -3.78
CA SER A 173 -21.39 -0.17 -4.28
C SER A 173 -22.67 0.26 -3.54
N ASP A 174 -23.26 -0.58 -2.68
CA ASP A 174 -24.52 -0.27 -1.98
C ASP A 174 -24.30 0.79 -0.89
N ALA A 175 -25.10 1.85 -0.95
CA ALA A 175 -25.11 2.96 0.01
C ALA A 175 -25.51 2.54 1.43
N ALA A 176 -26.23 1.42 1.58
CA ALA A 176 -26.62 0.87 2.88
C ALA A 176 -25.49 0.06 3.56
N PHE A 177 -24.38 -0.22 2.87
CA PHE A 177 -23.22 -0.89 3.45
C PHE A 177 -22.53 0.05 4.46
N LYS A 178 -22.85 -0.13 5.73
CA LYS A 178 -22.28 0.61 6.86
C LYS A 178 -21.51 -0.38 7.74
N HIS A 179 -20.25 -0.06 8.01
CA HIS A 179 -19.46 -0.64 9.08
C HIS A 179 -19.52 0.31 10.28
#